data_AF-A0A650A283-F1
#
_entry.id   AF-A0A650A283-F1
#
_cell.length_a   1.000
_cell.length_b   1.000
_cell.length_c   1.000
_cell.angle_alpha   90.00
_cell.angle_beta   90.00
_cell.angle_gamma   90.00
#
_symmetry.space_group_name_H-M   'P 1'
#
loop_
_entity.id
_entity.type
_entity.pdbx_description
1 polymer ?
#
loop_
_entity_poly.entity_id
_entity_poly.type
_entity_poly.pdbx_seq_one_letter_code
_entity_poly.pdbx_strand_id
1 'polypeptide(L)'
;MIGVVGGGIAGLAAAHRLQEQGRAVRVFEANTDLGGLAATYETAGDPIEQFYHHLSKSEETIVEWIDELGLDSALEWRYGSDAYYVDGVVHPMDKPWEILAYPHLSIYDKFRLGMLVLDVDVRGGIPSFDTYERLEDFEDVPVKEFILDHTSRGCFERFFKPLLEAKFGDRWTDVSAAWLLGRVKFRGERDILKGELLGYLDGGFGRVIDALIESVGRENIVMGARVTDVGIDDGRVDSLTVETGQTQTHDVDSVVVATMPDVLEQLTGYECAIDFQGTVCSVISMEASLTDTYWLNIADEAPFGALIEHTNYVPPERYGGEHLLYAVKYVQDLEDDLWQQDDEGVEETWLSGIEDLFPEFDRETVNWIETARNPKTAPVYERGYLDMVVPYDLGEDVAAGVYYAGMASQAQYPERSLNGAIVAGERCADLIQESQ
;
A
#
# COMPACT_ATOMS: atom_id res chain seq x y z
N MET A 1 -11.10 0.66 -30.00
CA MET A 1 -10.97 1.37 -28.70
C MET A 1 -10.33 0.43 -27.71
N ILE A 2 -9.69 0.96 -26.66
CA ILE A 2 -9.08 0.14 -25.60
C ILE A 2 -10.01 0.17 -24.39
N GLY A 3 -10.34 -1.00 -23.84
CA GLY A 3 -11.08 -1.12 -22.60
C GLY A 3 -10.14 -1.18 -21.40
N VAL A 4 -10.44 -0.46 -20.34
CA VAL A 4 -9.73 -0.55 -19.06
C VAL A 4 -10.71 -1.05 -18.01
N VAL A 5 -10.36 -2.13 -17.33
CA VAL A 5 -11.15 -2.75 -16.25
C VAL A 5 -10.57 -2.31 -14.92
N GLY A 6 -11.34 -1.54 -14.15
CA GLY A 6 -10.94 -0.96 -12.86
C GLY A 6 -10.61 0.53 -12.96
N GLY A 7 -11.28 1.33 -12.13
CA GLY A 7 -11.13 2.78 -12.00
C GLY A 7 -10.27 3.21 -10.80
N GLY A 8 -9.34 2.35 -10.37
CA GLY A 8 -8.27 2.71 -9.43
C GLY A 8 -7.12 3.45 -10.12
N ILE A 9 -6.09 3.81 -9.35
CA ILE A 9 -4.92 4.57 -9.84
C ILE A 9 -4.30 3.94 -11.09
N ALA A 10 -4.04 2.63 -11.10
CA ALA A 10 -3.42 1.95 -12.25
C ALA A 10 -4.26 2.02 -13.53
N GLY A 11 -5.59 1.85 -13.41
CA GLY A 11 -6.49 1.90 -14.55
C GLY A 11 -6.66 3.31 -15.10
N LEU A 12 -6.84 4.30 -14.21
CA LEU A 12 -6.86 5.71 -14.59
C LEU A 12 -5.52 6.13 -15.21
N ALA A 13 -4.41 5.62 -14.69
CA ALA A 13 -3.09 5.90 -15.21
C ALA A 13 -2.89 5.34 -16.63
N ALA A 14 -3.26 4.08 -16.84
CA ALA A 14 -3.27 3.47 -18.17
C ALA A 14 -4.14 4.25 -19.15
N ALA A 15 -5.34 4.66 -18.73
CA ALA A 15 -6.27 5.41 -19.57
C ALA A 15 -5.71 6.78 -19.97
N HIS A 16 -5.14 7.51 -19.00
CA HIS A 16 -4.48 8.79 -19.23
C HIS A 16 -3.36 8.64 -20.27
N ARG A 17 -2.43 7.71 -20.03
CA ARG A 17 -1.28 7.49 -20.91
C ARG A 17 -1.68 7.06 -22.33
N LEU A 18 -2.67 6.18 -22.46
CA LEU A 18 -3.22 5.77 -23.75
C LEU A 18 -3.85 6.95 -24.52
N GLN A 19 -4.52 7.86 -23.83
CA GLN A 19 -5.09 9.06 -24.47
C GLN A 19 -4.01 10.04 -24.93
N GLU A 20 -2.92 10.22 -24.17
CA GLU A 20 -1.76 11.01 -24.62
C GLU A 20 -1.17 10.45 -25.93
N GLN A 21 -1.17 9.12 -26.07
CA GLN A 21 -0.76 8.41 -27.28
C GLN A 21 -1.81 8.46 -28.41
N GLY A 22 -2.90 9.21 -28.23
CA GLY A 22 -3.95 9.40 -29.22
C GLY A 22 -4.92 8.22 -29.35
N ARG A 23 -5.01 7.34 -28.33
CA ARG A 23 -5.90 6.19 -28.33
C ARG A 23 -7.28 6.53 -27.76
N ALA A 24 -8.31 5.92 -28.33
CA ALA A 24 -9.66 5.98 -27.78
C ALA A 24 -9.80 4.94 -26.66
N VAL A 25 -10.15 5.38 -25.45
CA VAL A 25 -10.20 4.55 -24.24
C VAL A 25 -11.58 4.63 -23.59
N ARG A 26 -11.99 3.55 -22.93
CA ARG A 26 -13.10 3.55 -21.97
C ARG A 26 -12.69 2.81 -20.70
N VAL A 27 -12.89 3.44 -19.54
CA VAL A 27 -12.70 2.83 -18.21
C VAL A 27 -14.03 2.32 -17.69
N PHE A 28 -14.05 1.08 -17.19
CA PHE A 28 -15.21 0.46 -16.56
C PHE A 28 -14.88 0.14 -15.10
N GLU A 29 -15.60 0.77 -14.18
CA GLU A 29 -15.47 0.58 -12.73
C GLU A 29 -16.77 -0.05 -12.19
N ALA A 30 -16.65 -1.15 -11.44
CA ALA A 30 -17.79 -1.88 -10.92
C ALA A 30 -18.50 -1.14 -9.77
N ASN A 31 -17.76 -0.34 -9.00
CA ASN A 31 -18.28 0.46 -7.90
C ASN A 31 -18.85 1.79 -8.39
N THR A 32 -19.55 2.50 -7.49
CA THR A 32 -20.11 3.84 -7.74
C THR A 32 -19.10 4.96 -7.58
N ASP A 33 -17.89 4.64 -7.11
CA ASP A 33 -16.83 5.55 -6.74
C ASP A 33 -15.50 5.09 -7.36
N LEU A 34 -14.54 6.01 -7.47
CA LEU A 34 -13.25 5.81 -8.13
C LEU A 34 -12.09 5.90 -7.14
N GLY A 35 -10.90 5.44 -7.55
CA GLY A 35 -9.69 5.48 -6.72
C GLY A 35 -9.27 4.14 -6.12
N GLY A 36 -10.18 3.16 -6.06
CA GLY A 36 -9.88 1.82 -5.56
C GLY A 36 -9.37 1.85 -4.11
N LEU A 37 -8.20 1.28 -3.84
CA LEU A 37 -7.58 1.29 -2.50
C LEU A 37 -7.13 2.69 -2.03
N ALA A 38 -7.16 3.69 -2.89
CA ALA A 38 -6.89 5.10 -2.55
C ALA A 38 -8.19 5.92 -2.37
N ALA A 39 -9.34 5.26 -2.28
CA ALA A 39 -10.61 5.92 -1.96
C ALA A 39 -10.53 6.68 -0.63
N THR A 40 -11.39 7.68 -0.45
CA THR A 40 -11.39 8.59 0.69
C THR A 40 -12.73 8.63 1.41
N TYR A 41 -12.71 9.02 2.68
CA TYR A 41 -13.85 9.49 3.45
C TYR A 41 -13.86 11.02 3.49
N GLU A 42 -15.06 11.59 3.55
CA GLU A 42 -15.25 13.02 3.79
C GLU A 42 -14.98 13.34 5.27
N THR A 43 -14.39 14.50 5.54
CA THR A 43 -14.22 15.02 6.90
C THR A 43 -14.80 16.43 7.01
N ALA A 44 -14.65 17.08 8.17
CA ALA A 44 -14.99 18.50 8.33
C ALA A 44 -14.08 19.45 7.51
N GLY A 45 -12.98 18.96 6.94
CA GLY A 45 -12.09 19.72 6.06
C GLY A 45 -11.63 18.88 4.86
N ASP A 46 -10.33 18.61 4.76
CA ASP A 46 -9.76 17.79 3.69
C ASP A 46 -10.28 16.34 3.77
N PRO A 47 -10.52 15.66 2.64
CA PRO A 47 -10.82 14.23 2.66
C PRO A 47 -9.64 13.43 3.21
N ILE A 48 -9.92 12.23 3.72
CA ILE A 48 -8.94 11.33 4.31
C ILE A 48 -9.01 9.96 3.65
N GLU A 49 -7.88 9.33 3.33
CA GLU A 49 -7.89 8.02 2.66
C GLU A 49 -8.45 6.92 3.57
N GLN A 50 -9.14 5.94 2.99
CA GLN A 50 -9.69 4.78 3.72
C GLN A 50 -8.59 3.90 4.31
N PHE A 51 -7.42 3.89 3.67
CA PHE A 51 -6.20 3.27 4.15
C PHE A 51 -5.12 4.35 4.19
N TYR A 52 -4.25 4.33 5.19
CA TYR A 52 -3.20 5.34 5.34
C TYR A 52 -2.23 5.36 4.13
N HIS A 53 -1.82 6.55 3.71
CA HIS A 53 -0.86 6.75 2.62
C HIS A 53 0.13 7.88 2.93
N HIS A 54 1.34 7.76 2.42
CA HIS A 54 2.34 8.82 2.32
C HIS A 54 3.28 8.49 1.15
N LEU A 55 4.01 9.50 0.66
CA LEU A 55 5.03 9.30 -0.37
C LEU A 55 6.44 9.29 0.21
N SER A 56 7.31 8.49 -0.39
CA SER A 56 8.76 8.62 -0.25
C SER A 56 9.30 9.47 -1.40
N LYS A 57 10.38 10.23 -1.16
CA LYS A 57 11.08 10.96 -2.25
C LYS A 57 11.65 10.05 -3.33
N SER A 58 11.86 8.78 -3.01
CA SER A 58 12.32 7.77 -3.97
C SER A 58 11.25 7.34 -4.97
N GLU A 59 9.99 7.71 -4.75
CA GLU A 59 8.88 7.46 -5.66
C GLU A 59 8.79 8.57 -6.70
N GLU A 60 9.74 8.57 -7.65
CA GLU A 60 9.91 9.65 -8.62
C GLU A 60 8.71 9.78 -9.58
N THR A 61 8.13 8.68 -10.06
CA THR A 61 7.05 8.70 -11.07
C THR A 61 5.79 9.40 -10.57
N ILE A 62 5.34 9.10 -9.35
CA ILE A 62 4.16 9.78 -8.78
C ILE A 62 4.44 11.25 -8.49
N VAL A 63 5.67 11.62 -8.09
CA VAL A 63 6.07 13.01 -7.87
C VAL A 63 6.09 13.79 -9.19
N GLU A 64 6.62 13.19 -10.26
CA GLU A 64 6.58 13.74 -11.61
C GLU A 64 5.14 13.91 -12.10
N TRP A 65 4.28 12.92 -11.89
CA TRP A 65 2.85 13.02 -12.21
C TRP A 65 2.13 14.13 -11.45
N ILE A 66 2.42 14.29 -10.16
CA ILE A 66 1.87 15.39 -9.37
C ILE A 66 2.26 16.74 -9.98
N ASP A 67 3.49 16.89 -10.47
CA ASP A 67 3.93 18.10 -11.18
C ASP A 67 3.22 18.27 -12.53
N GLU A 68 3.15 17.22 -13.35
CA GLU A 68 2.49 17.24 -14.65
C GLU A 68 0.98 17.56 -14.56
N LEU A 69 0.33 17.09 -13.50
CA LEU A 69 -1.08 17.38 -13.19
C LEU A 69 -1.28 18.78 -12.55
N GLY A 70 -0.21 19.55 -12.34
CA GLY A 70 -0.25 20.90 -11.76
C GLY A 70 -0.56 20.93 -10.27
N LEU A 71 -0.24 19.85 -9.56
CA LEU A 71 -0.43 19.68 -8.11
C LEU A 71 0.89 19.84 -7.32
N ASP A 72 1.98 20.25 -7.97
CA ASP A 72 3.30 20.50 -7.37
C ASP A 72 3.22 21.38 -6.12
N SER A 73 2.44 22.46 -6.21
CA SER A 73 2.27 23.43 -5.13
C SER A 73 1.48 22.89 -3.93
N ALA A 74 0.75 21.79 -4.10
CA ALA A 74 0.03 21.10 -3.05
C ALA A 74 0.87 20.00 -2.37
N LEU A 75 1.96 19.53 -3.00
CA LEU A 75 2.80 18.48 -2.43
C LEU A 75 3.70 19.07 -1.33
N GLU A 76 3.50 18.59 -0.11
CA GLU A 76 4.25 18.99 1.06
C GLU A 76 5.14 17.86 1.55
N TRP A 77 6.38 18.21 1.91
CA TRP A 77 7.31 17.29 2.57
C TRP A 77 7.35 17.59 4.06
N ARG A 78 6.94 16.62 4.88
CA ARG A 78 6.77 16.75 6.33
C ARG A 78 7.52 15.63 7.03
N TYR A 79 7.96 15.90 8.26
CA TYR A 79 8.60 14.87 9.07
C TYR A 79 7.53 14.08 9.82
N GLY A 80 7.50 12.76 9.60
CA GLY A 80 6.71 11.83 10.40
C GLY A 80 7.52 11.34 11.61
N SER A 81 6.83 11.08 12.72
CA SER A 81 7.39 10.44 13.90
C SER A 81 7.00 8.97 13.98
N ASP A 82 7.98 8.12 14.25
CA ASP A 82 7.82 6.68 14.43
C ASP A 82 8.08 6.30 15.89
N ALA A 83 7.25 5.42 16.44
CA ALA A 83 7.49 4.84 17.76
C ALA A 83 7.14 3.36 17.84
N TYR A 84 7.53 2.77 18.97
CA TYR A 84 7.32 1.37 19.30
C TYR A 84 6.68 1.27 20.69
N TYR A 85 5.48 0.73 20.78
CA TYR A 85 4.78 0.50 22.04
C TYR A 85 5.17 -0.87 22.59
N VAL A 86 5.81 -0.91 23.76
CA VAL A 86 6.23 -2.14 24.44
C VAL A 86 6.11 -1.99 25.96
N ASP A 87 5.61 -3.01 26.64
CA ASP A 87 5.50 -3.09 28.10
C ASP A 87 4.82 -1.84 28.70
N GLY A 88 3.76 -1.35 28.04
CA GLY A 88 3.01 -0.19 28.51
C GLY A 88 3.61 1.18 28.16
N VAL A 89 4.66 1.25 27.33
CA VAL A 89 5.41 2.50 27.08
C VAL A 89 5.61 2.75 25.59
N VAL A 90 5.32 3.98 25.15
CA VAL A 90 5.67 4.48 23.81
C VAL A 90 7.16 4.85 23.79
N HIS A 91 7.94 4.17 22.96
CA HIS A 91 9.35 4.47 22.73
C HIS A 91 9.55 5.11 21.36
N PRO A 92 9.91 6.41 21.29
CA PRO A 92 10.26 7.06 20.03
C PRO A 92 11.44 6.39 19.32
N MET A 93 11.40 6.31 18.00
CA MET A 93 12.40 5.63 17.17
C MET A 93 13.00 6.53 16.10
N ASP A 94 12.82 7.85 16.17
CA ASP A 94 13.22 8.78 15.11
C ASP A 94 14.71 9.08 15.12
N LYS A 95 15.26 9.42 16.28
CA LYS A 95 16.66 9.84 16.43
C LYS A 95 17.56 8.70 16.92
N PRO A 96 18.87 8.74 16.59
CA PRO A 96 19.83 7.75 17.08
C PRO A 96 19.86 7.60 18.60
N TRP A 97 19.71 8.68 19.38
CA TRP A 97 19.72 8.57 20.85
C TRP A 97 18.45 7.93 21.41
N GLU A 98 17.31 8.05 20.72
CA GLU A 98 16.05 7.38 21.10
C GLU A 98 16.17 5.88 20.85
N ILE A 99 16.71 5.50 19.68
CA ILE A 99 17.09 4.11 19.39
C ILE A 99 18.10 3.59 20.42
N LEU A 100 19.11 4.40 20.81
CA LEU A 100 20.07 4.03 21.85
C LEU A 100 19.43 3.93 23.25
N ALA A 101 18.37 4.68 23.53
CA ALA A 101 17.62 4.62 24.78
C ALA A 101 16.64 3.44 24.84
N TYR A 102 16.26 2.86 23.70
CA TYR A 102 15.32 1.73 23.63
C TYR A 102 15.77 0.55 24.50
N PRO A 103 15.03 0.19 25.57
CA PRO A 103 15.55 -0.70 26.61
C PRO A 103 15.55 -2.19 26.19
N HIS A 104 14.83 -2.57 25.14
CA HIS A 104 14.68 -3.97 24.72
C HIS A 104 15.76 -4.45 23.74
N LEU A 105 16.66 -3.56 23.31
CA LEU A 105 17.84 -3.92 22.51
C LEU A 105 19.13 -3.69 23.29
N SER A 106 20.02 -4.69 23.26
CA SER A 106 21.37 -4.56 23.81
C SER A 106 22.21 -3.60 22.97
N ILE A 107 23.36 -3.15 23.49
CA ILE A 107 24.30 -2.31 22.74
C ILE A 107 24.76 -3.00 21.45
N TYR A 108 24.97 -4.33 21.50
CA TYR A 108 25.36 -5.11 20.34
C TYR A 108 24.24 -5.19 19.30
N ASP A 109 23.00 -5.37 19.75
CA ASP A 109 21.81 -5.37 18.88
C ASP A 109 21.70 -4.02 18.15
N LYS A 110 21.79 -2.91 18.89
CA LYS A 110 21.75 -1.55 18.34
C LYS A 110 22.86 -1.27 17.35
N PHE A 111 24.09 -1.71 17.65
CA PHE A 111 25.21 -1.58 16.72
C PHE A 111 24.92 -2.32 15.41
N ARG A 112 24.48 -3.59 15.48
CA ARG A 112 24.23 -4.43 14.31
C ARG A 112 23.05 -3.94 13.48
N LEU A 113 21.96 -3.53 14.13
CA LEU A 113 20.82 -2.89 13.48
C LEU A 113 21.23 -1.58 12.78
N GLY A 114 22.02 -0.75 13.45
CA GLY A 114 22.54 0.50 12.87
C GLY A 114 23.42 0.26 11.65
N MET A 115 24.24 -0.79 11.64
CA MET A 115 25.04 -1.15 10.46
C MET A 115 24.15 -1.57 9.28
N LEU A 116 23.10 -2.37 9.52
CA LEU A 116 22.13 -2.72 8.47
C LEU A 116 21.44 -1.47 7.89
N VAL A 117 20.96 -0.57 8.74
CA VAL A 117 20.28 0.67 8.32
C VAL A 117 21.22 1.61 7.54
N LEU A 118 22.52 1.60 7.84
CA LEU A 118 23.52 2.38 7.13
C LEU A 118 24.05 1.70 5.84
N ASP A 119 23.43 0.59 5.41
CA ASP A 119 23.88 -0.23 4.28
C ASP A 119 25.32 -0.76 4.45
N VAL A 120 25.69 -1.16 5.67
CA VAL A 120 27.02 -1.67 6.01
C VAL A 120 26.95 -3.13 6.49
N ASP A 121 27.53 -4.05 5.72
CA ASP A 121 27.74 -5.43 6.18
C ASP A 121 29.09 -5.56 6.91
N VAL A 122 29.05 -6.01 8.16
CA VAL A 122 30.23 -6.22 9.01
C VAL A 122 30.48 -7.69 9.37
N ARG A 123 29.73 -8.64 8.78
CA ARG A 123 29.86 -10.09 9.07
C ARG A 123 31.24 -10.64 8.73
N GLY A 124 31.88 -10.11 7.68
CA GLY A 124 33.21 -10.53 7.22
C GLY A 124 34.38 -9.97 8.04
N GLY A 125 34.12 -9.16 9.08
CA GLY A 125 35.14 -8.46 9.87
C GLY A 125 35.73 -7.22 9.18
N ILE A 126 35.53 -7.05 7.88
CA ILE A 126 35.81 -5.83 7.11
C ILE A 126 34.45 -5.28 6.61
N PRO A 127 34.13 -4.00 6.84
CA PRO A 127 32.90 -3.39 6.34
C PRO A 127 32.78 -3.44 4.82
N SER A 128 31.61 -3.83 4.32
CA SER A 128 31.19 -3.80 2.91
C SER A 128 29.97 -2.90 2.76
N PHE A 129 29.95 -2.03 1.74
CA PHE A 129 28.94 -0.96 1.57
C PHE A 129 27.94 -1.24 0.45
N ASP A 130 28.23 -2.20 -0.43
CA ASP A 130 27.42 -2.46 -1.62
C ASP A 130 26.60 -3.77 -1.47
N THR A 131 26.55 -4.31 -0.25
CA THR A 131 26.05 -5.67 0.00
C THR A 131 24.56 -5.80 -0.28
N TYR A 132 23.78 -4.75 -0.03
CA TYR A 132 22.33 -4.79 -0.12
C TYR A 132 21.80 -4.03 -1.35
N GLU A 133 22.63 -3.65 -2.32
CA GLU A 133 22.24 -2.82 -3.47
C GLU A 133 21.12 -3.44 -4.33
N ARG A 134 21.22 -4.72 -4.62
CA ARG A 134 20.26 -5.47 -5.43
C ARG A 134 19.34 -6.28 -4.52
N LEU A 135 18.08 -5.86 -4.41
CA LEU A 135 17.10 -6.52 -3.54
C LEU A 135 16.79 -7.95 -4.03
N GLU A 136 16.86 -8.17 -5.34
CA GLU A 136 16.66 -9.47 -6.00
C GLU A 136 17.66 -10.53 -5.53
N ASP A 137 18.87 -10.14 -5.09
CA ASP A 137 19.85 -11.08 -4.54
C ASP A 137 19.40 -11.70 -3.21
N PHE A 138 18.35 -11.15 -2.59
CA PHE A 138 17.79 -11.56 -1.30
C PHE A 138 16.39 -12.15 -1.40
N GLU A 139 15.87 -12.30 -2.62
CA GLU A 139 14.51 -12.80 -2.88
C GLU A 139 14.28 -14.18 -2.26
N ASP A 140 15.20 -15.12 -2.45
CA ASP A 140 15.08 -16.49 -1.95
C ASP A 140 15.51 -16.66 -0.49
N VAL A 141 16.04 -15.61 0.13
CA VAL A 141 16.59 -15.66 1.48
C VAL A 141 15.44 -15.51 2.49
N PRO A 142 15.24 -16.45 3.43
CA PRO A 142 14.23 -16.29 4.47
C PRO A 142 14.52 -15.07 5.34
N VAL A 143 13.51 -14.22 5.57
CA VAL A 143 13.68 -12.97 6.34
C VAL A 143 14.30 -13.20 7.72
N LYS A 144 13.93 -14.30 8.39
CA LYS A 144 14.49 -14.71 9.68
C LYS A 144 15.99 -14.97 9.60
N GLU A 145 16.43 -15.75 8.64
CA GLU A 145 17.83 -16.12 8.47
C GLU A 145 18.65 -14.88 8.16
N PHE A 146 18.15 -14.05 7.24
CA PHE A 146 18.75 -12.76 6.93
C PHE A 146 18.93 -11.90 8.19
N ILE A 147 17.89 -11.69 8.99
CA ILE A 147 17.98 -10.86 10.20
C ILE A 147 18.99 -11.46 11.19
N LEU A 148 18.96 -12.78 11.42
CA LEU A 148 19.89 -13.44 12.35
C LEU A 148 21.34 -13.29 11.92
N ASP A 149 21.61 -13.37 10.62
CA ASP A 149 22.95 -13.27 10.05
C ASP A 149 23.46 -11.83 10.03
N HIS A 150 22.62 -10.86 9.67
CA HIS A 150 23.02 -9.47 9.43
C HIS A 150 22.86 -8.58 10.67
N THR A 151 22.00 -8.96 11.61
CA THR A 151 21.80 -8.25 12.87
C THR A 151 22.23 -9.09 14.07
N SER A 152 21.27 -9.62 14.83
CA SER A 152 21.47 -10.51 15.96
C SER A 152 20.16 -11.26 16.29
N ARG A 153 20.26 -12.27 17.15
CA ARG A 153 19.07 -12.92 17.74
C ARG A 153 18.20 -11.94 18.53
N GLY A 154 18.81 -10.98 19.23
CA GLY A 154 18.07 -9.98 20.01
C GLY A 154 17.25 -9.05 19.12
N CYS A 155 17.84 -8.56 18.02
CA CYS A 155 17.13 -7.78 17.01
C CYS A 155 15.97 -8.57 16.39
N PHE A 156 16.20 -9.84 16.06
CA PHE A 156 15.13 -10.68 15.54
C PHE A 156 13.99 -10.83 16.54
N GLU A 157 14.26 -11.35 17.75
CA GLU A 157 13.22 -11.72 18.71
C GLU A 157 12.46 -10.51 19.29
N ARG A 158 13.13 -9.37 19.50
CA ARG A 158 12.58 -8.23 20.25
C ARG A 158 12.22 -7.01 19.41
N PHE A 159 12.54 -6.99 18.12
CA PHE A 159 12.27 -5.84 17.26
C PHE A 159 11.60 -6.26 15.95
N PHE A 160 12.23 -7.16 15.17
CA PHE A 160 11.66 -7.52 13.87
C PHE A 160 10.53 -8.54 13.95
N LYS A 161 10.59 -9.53 14.85
CA LYS A 161 9.57 -10.58 14.93
C LYS A 161 8.16 -10.04 15.21
N PRO A 162 7.93 -9.14 16.19
CA PRO A 162 6.58 -8.64 16.42
C PRO A 162 6.08 -7.79 15.23
N LEU A 163 6.94 -7.02 14.56
CA LEU A 163 6.59 -6.29 13.34
C LEU A 163 6.19 -7.23 12.18
N LEU A 164 6.92 -8.32 12.02
CA LEU A 164 6.66 -9.35 11.02
C LEU A 164 5.33 -10.07 11.31
N GLU A 165 5.09 -10.44 12.56
CA GLU A 165 3.84 -11.06 13.01
C GLU A 165 2.65 -10.11 12.86
N ALA A 166 2.81 -8.83 13.21
CA ALA A 166 1.77 -7.82 13.04
C ALA A 166 1.40 -7.58 11.56
N LYS A 167 2.39 -7.62 10.65
CA LYS A 167 2.16 -7.37 9.22
C LYS A 167 1.71 -8.61 8.44
N PHE A 168 2.21 -9.81 8.75
CA PHE A 168 1.99 -11.01 7.94
C PHE A 168 1.28 -12.15 8.70
N GLY A 169 0.93 -11.96 9.96
CA GLY A 169 0.38 -13.03 10.80
C GLY A 169 1.26 -14.27 10.75
N ASP A 170 0.66 -15.45 10.73
CA ASP A 170 1.38 -16.74 10.71
C ASP A 170 2.22 -16.98 9.44
N ARG A 171 1.99 -16.22 8.36
CA ARG A 171 2.75 -16.31 7.09
C ARG A 171 4.10 -15.61 7.15
N TRP A 172 4.45 -14.95 8.26
CA TRP A 172 5.71 -14.21 8.37
C TRP A 172 6.97 -15.06 8.10
N THR A 173 6.89 -16.39 8.30
CA THR A 173 8.01 -17.31 8.02
C THR A 173 8.31 -17.52 6.55
N ASP A 174 7.36 -17.22 5.66
CA ASP A 174 7.51 -17.39 4.22
C ASP A 174 8.18 -16.18 3.56
N VAL A 175 8.15 -15.05 4.25
CA VAL A 175 8.58 -13.73 3.76
C VAL A 175 10.06 -13.71 3.36
N SER A 176 10.30 -13.10 2.21
CA SER A 176 11.62 -12.83 1.66
C SER A 176 12.37 -11.74 2.42
N ALA A 177 13.70 -11.85 2.51
CA ALA A 177 14.56 -10.78 2.99
C ALA A 177 14.57 -9.57 2.06
N ALA A 178 14.28 -9.74 0.77
CA ALA A 178 14.16 -8.64 -0.19
C ALA A 178 13.07 -7.64 0.23
N TRP A 179 11.94 -8.12 0.77
CA TRP A 179 10.89 -7.26 1.33
C TRP A 179 11.41 -6.41 2.49
N LEU A 180 12.14 -7.02 3.43
CA LEU A 180 12.68 -6.31 4.59
C LEU A 180 13.69 -5.24 4.15
N LEU A 181 14.60 -5.59 3.24
CA LEU A 181 15.57 -4.67 2.68
C LEU A 181 14.89 -3.55 1.90
N GLY A 182 13.83 -3.88 1.14
CA GLY A 182 12.92 -2.91 0.54
C GLY A 182 12.43 -1.91 1.57
N ARG A 183 11.84 -2.37 2.69
CA ARG A 183 11.41 -1.48 3.78
C ARG A 183 12.53 -0.66 4.41
N VAL A 184 13.72 -1.21 4.56
CA VAL A 184 14.87 -0.48 5.14
C VAL A 184 15.37 0.60 4.19
N LYS A 185 15.38 0.34 2.88
CA LYS A 185 15.83 1.28 1.84
C LYS A 185 14.76 2.28 1.40
N PHE A 186 13.49 1.88 1.41
CA PHE A 186 12.35 2.70 1.00
C PHE A 186 12.05 3.84 1.98
N ARG A 187 12.48 3.66 3.24
CA ARG A 187 12.55 4.75 4.23
C ARG A 187 13.57 5.77 3.76
N GLY A 188 13.09 6.78 3.03
CA GLY A 188 13.87 7.66 2.15
C GLY A 188 14.88 8.57 2.86
N GLU A 189 14.92 9.86 2.50
CA GLU A 189 15.82 10.83 3.11
C GLU A 189 15.49 11.06 4.60
N ARG A 190 16.05 10.21 5.46
CA ARG A 190 15.89 10.31 6.91
C ARG A 190 16.81 11.39 7.47
N ASP A 191 16.23 12.40 8.09
CA ASP A 191 16.99 13.40 8.85
C ASP A 191 17.32 12.82 10.22
N ILE A 192 18.62 12.77 10.54
CA ILE A 192 19.15 12.19 11.79
C ILE A 192 18.51 12.82 13.05
N LEU A 193 18.05 14.07 12.98
CA LEU A 193 17.49 14.82 14.10
C LEU A 193 15.96 14.89 14.09
N LYS A 194 15.32 14.71 12.92
CA LYS A 194 13.89 14.99 12.74
C LYS A 194 13.05 13.79 12.33
N GLY A 195 13.66 12.66 11.98
CA GLY A 195 12.94 11.46 11.56
C GLY A 195 12.80 11.36 10.05
N GLU A 196 11.76 10.69 9.59
CA GLU A 196 11.54 10.37 8.19
C GLU A 196 10.83 11.50 7.45
N LEU A 197 11.38 11.94 6.32
CA LEU A 197 10.76 12.95 5.47
C LEU A 197 9.81 12.29 4.48
N LEU A 198 8.51 12.53 4.68
CA LEU A 198 7.42 11.93 3.93
C LEU A 198 6.67 13.00 3.14
N GLY A 199 6.10 12.61 1.99
CA GLY A 199 5.29 13.47 1.14
C GLY A 199 3.79 13.27 1.38
N TYR A 200 3.03 14.36 1.38
CA TYR A 200 1.57 14.33 1.45
C TYR A 200 0.98 15.56 0.73
N LEU A 201 -0.22 15.41 0.16
CA LEU A 201 -0.88 16.48 -0.57
C LEU A 201 -1.78 17.32 0.35
N ASP A 202 -1.71 18.64 0.20
CA ASP A 202 -2.75 19.55 0.69
C ASP A 202 -4.09 19.19 0.04
N GLY A 203 -5.08 18.76 0.82
CA GLY A 203 -6.32 18.15 0.35
C GLY A 203 -6.29 16.64 0.08
N GLY A 204 -5.22 15.93 0.45
CA GLY A 204 -5.10 14.47 0.37
C GLY A 204 -4.85 13.90 -1.04
N PHE A 205 -4.66 12.59 -1.12
CA PHE A 205 -4.45 11.86 -2.37
C PHE A 205 -5.69 11.78 -3.25
N GLY A 206 -6.88 12.08 -2.70
CA GLY A 206 -8.10 12.31 -3.47
C GLY A 206 -7.90 13.29 -4.62
N ARG A 207 -7.01 14.29 -4.46
CA ARG A 207 -6.69 15.25 -5.53
C ARG A 207 -5.99 14.63 -6.72
N VAL A 208 -5.15 13.61 -6.52
CA VAL A 208 -4.52 12.86 -7.62
C VAL A 208 -5.59 12.10 -8.39
N ILE A 209 -6.51 11.46 -7.69
CA ILE A 209 -7.63 10.73 -8.30
C ILE A 209 -8.50 11.70 -9.12
N ASP A 210 -8.88 12.84 -8.55
CA ASP A 210 -9.68 13.84 -9.23
C ASP A 210 -8.97 14.40 -10.47
N ALA A 211 -7.68 14.71 -10.37
CA ALA A 211 -6.89 15.19 -11.50
C ALA A 211 -6.79 14.14 -12.62
N LEU A 212 -6.63 12.86 -12.28
CA LEU A 212 -6.64 11.77 -13.25
C LEU A 212 -8.01 11.59 -13.90
N ILE A 213 -9.11 11.71 -13.13
CA ILE A 213 -10.48 11.66 -13.65
C ILE A 213 -10.73 12.82 -14.62
N GLU A 214 -10.29 14.03 -14.28
CA GLU A 214 -10.41 15.20 -15.13
C GLU A 214 -9.60 15.03 -16.42
N SER A 215 -8.36 14.55 -16.30
CA SER A 215 -7.48 14.27 -17.42
C SER A 215 -8.04 13.22 -18.38
N VAL A 216 -8.61 12.13 -17.84
CA VAL A 216 -9.24 11.06 -18.63
C VAL A 216 -10.56 11.52 -19.27
N GLY A 217 -11.25 12.46 -18.64
CA GLY A 217 -12.59 12.92 -19.00
C GLY A 217 -13.68 11.97 -18.49
N ARG A 218 -14.62 12.50 -17.70
CA ARG A 218 -15.69 11.73 -17.05
C ARG A 218 -16.57 10.96 -18.06
N GLU A 219 -16.69 11.44 -19.29
CA GLU A 219 -17.41 10.75 -20.36
C GLU A 219 -16.76 9.44 -20.80
N ASN A 220 -15.47 9.25 -20.55
CA ASN A 220 -14.74 8.02 -20.87
C ASN A 220 -14.75 7.02 -19.72
N ILE A 221 -15.33 7.37 -18.56
CA ILE A 221 -15.41 6.53 -17.37
C ILE A 221 -16.86 6.13 -17.13
N VAL A 222 -17.11 4.84 -16.96
CA VAL A 222 -18.43 4.29 -16.63
C VAL A 222 -18.34 3.61 -15.27
N MET A 223 -19.00 4.18 -14.26
CA MET A 223 -19.12 3.62 -12.91
C MET A 223 -20.35 2.73 -12.80
N GLY A 224 -20.41 1.87 -11.78
CA GLY A 224 -21.46 0.85 -11.64
C GLY A 224 -21.47 -0.14 -12.81
N ALA A 225 -20.33 -0.30 -13.48
CA ALA A 225 -20.12 -1.03 -14.72
C ALA A 225 -19.17 -2.21 -14.48
N ARG A 226 -19.74 -3.35 -14.11
CA ARG A 226 -18.96 -4.57 -13.89
C ARG A 226 -18.65 -5.24 -15.21
N VAL A 227 -17.36 -5.37 -15.54
CA VAL A 227 -16.93 -6.24 -16.65
C VAL A 227 -17.06 -7.69 -16.19
N THR A 228 -17.74 -8.51 -16.98
CA THR A 228 -18.05 -9.91 -16.64
C THR A 228 -17.42 -10.93 -17.58
N ASP A 229 -16.97 -10.51 -18.76
CA ASP A 229 -16.35 -11.39 -19.77
C ASP A 229 -15.43 -10.59 -20.71
N VAL A 230 -14.34 -11.23 -21.14
CA VAL A 230 -13.44 -10.75 -22.19
C VAL A 230 -13.59 -11.68 -23.40
N GLY A 231 -14.17 -11.15 -24.49
CA GLY A 231 -14.34 -11.91 -25.72
C GLY A 231 -13.03 -12.06 -26.47
N ILE A 232 -12.71 -13.31 -26.82
CA ILE A 232 -11.49 -13.69 -27.56
C ILE A 232 -11.92 -14.42 -28.84
N ASP A 233 -11.52 -13.89 -29.99
CA ASP A 233 -11.71 -14.52 -31.30
C ASP A 233 -10.34 -14.68 -32.00
N ASP A 234 -10.09 -15.86 -32.55
CA ASP A 234 -8.83 -16.24 -33.21
C ASP A 234 -7.55 -15.87 -32.40
N GLY A 235 -7.60 -16.05 -31.07
CA GLY A 235 -6.47 -15.77 -30.18
C GLY A 235 -6.21 -14.29 -29.92
N ARG A 236 -7.15 -13.40 -30.23
CA ARG A 236 -7.08 -11.96 -29.96
C ARG A 236 -8.33 -11.48 -29.27
N VAL A 237 -8.19 -10.51 -28.38
CA VAL A 237 -9.35 -9.80 -27.81
C VAL A 237 -10.12 -9.07 -28.91
N ASP A 238 -11.44 -9.18 -28.88
CA ASP A 238 -12.33 -8.42 -29.77
C ASP A 238 -13.43 -7.66 -29.03
N SER A 239 -13.75 -8.02 -27.78
CA SER A 239 -14.89 -7.46 -27.08
C SER A 239 -14.81 -7.55 -25.54
N LEU A 240 -15.59 -6.70 -24.86
CA LEU A 240 -15.86 -6.75 -23.43
C LEU A 240 -17.35 -6.83 -23.17
N THR A 241 -17.77 -7.72 -22.27
CA THR A 241 -19.14 -7.74 -21.75
C THR A 241 -19.22 -7.00 -20.42
N VAL A 242 -20.14 -6.04 -20.32
CA VAL A 242 -20.26 -5.11 -19.20
C VAL A 242 -21.69 -5.06 -18.70
N GLU A 243 -21.87 -5.10 -17.38
CA GLU A 243 -23.16 -4.99 -16.71
C GLU A 243 -23.31 -3.63 -16.02
N THR A 244 -24.28 -2.84 -16.47
CA THR A 244 -24.69 -1.53 -15.90
C THR A 244 -26.19 -1.52 -15.59
N GLY A 245 -26.68 -2.59 -14.97
CA GLY A 245 -28.12 -2.90 -14.85
C GLY A 245 -28.73 -3.52 -16.12
N GLN A 246 -28.06 -3.39 -17.26
CA GLN A 246 -28.26 -4.20 -18.47
C GLN A 246 -26.89 -4.71 -18.94
N THR A 247 -26.87 -5.90 -19.54
CA THR A 247 -25.67 -6.46 -20.16
C THR A 247 -25.46 -5.85 -21.54
N GLN A 248 -24.28 -5.30 -21.79
CA GLN A 248 -23.87 -4.71 -23.06
C GLN A 248 -22.51 -5.29 -23.48
N THR A 249 -22.30 -5.41 -24.78
CA THR A 249 -21.01 -5.83 -25.35
C THR A 249 -20.39 -4.65 -26.08
N HIS A 250 -19.10 -4.42 -25.84
CA HIS A 250 -18.31 -3.35 -26.45
C HIS A 250 -17.19 -3.96 -27.28
N ASP A 251 -17.09 -3.59 -28.56
CA ASP A 251 -15.94 -3.98 -29.39
C ASP A 251 -14.67 -3.26 -28.88
N VAL A 252 -13.60 -4.02 -28.64
CA VAL A 252 -12.31 -3.47 -28.19
C VAL A 252 -11.15 -4.09 -28.97
N ASP A 253 -10.06 -3.32 -29.11
CA ASP A 253 -8.83 -3.80 -29.75
C ASP A 253 -7.85 -4.41 -28.74
N SER A 254 -7.96 -3.99 -27.48
CA SER A 254 -7.16 -4.46 -26.35
C SER A 254 -7.88 -4.15 -25.04
N VAL A 255 -7.52 -4.88 -23.99
CA VAL A 255 -8.00 -4.69 -22.61
C VAL A 255 -6.82 -4.54 -21.65
N VAL A 256 -6.91 -3.57 -20.75
CA VAL A 256 -6.04 -3.47 -19.57
C VAL A 256 -6.86 -3.87 -18.34
N VAL A 257 -6.48 -4.97 -17.69
CA VAL A 257 -7.06 -5.40 -16.42
C VAL A 257 -6.25 -4.78 -15.28
N ALA A 258 -6.81 -3.76 -14.63
CA ALA A 258 -6.20 -3.02 -13.53
C ALA A 258 -6.86 -3.33 -12.17
N THR A 259 -7.48 -4.50 -12.06
CA THR A 259 -8.16 -5.01 -10.86
C THR A 259 -7.31 -6.06 -10.13
N MET A 260 -7.84 -6.57 -9.01
CA MET A 260 -7.20 -7.67 -8.28
C MET A 260 -7.16 -8.95 -9.11
N PRO A 261 -6.17 -9.85 -8.89
CA PRO A 261 -5.97 -11.02 -9.73
C PRO A 261 -7.16 -11.99 -9.84
N ASP A 262 -8.06 -12.03 -8.87
CA ASP A 262 -9.30 -12.84 -8.96
C ASP A 262 -10.22 -12.38 -10.09
N VAL A 263 -10.23 -11.08 -10.38
CA VAL A 263 -10.97 -10.55 -11.53
C VAL A 263 -10.23 -10.89 -12.82
N LEU A 264 -8.89 -10.85 -12.85
CA LEU A 264 -8.11 -11.32 -14.00
C LEU A 264 -8.39 -12.81 -14.27
N GLU A 265 -8.30 -13.65 -13.26
CA GLU A 265 -8.60 -15.09 -13.26
C GLU A 265 -10.02 -15.34 -13.80
N GLN A 266 -11.01 -14.63 -13.26
CA GLN A 266 -12.40 -14.77 -13.68
C GLN A 266 -12.61 -14.40 -15.15
N LEU A 267 -11.96 -13.32 -15.62
CA LEU A 267 -12.17 -12.78 -16.96
C LEU A 267 -11.39 -13.53 -18.04
N THR A 268 -10.25 -14.14 -17.69
CA THR A 268 -9.27 -14.66 -18.67
C THR A 268 -8.88 -16.12 -18.46
N GLY A 269 -9.11 -16.67 -17.26
CA GLY A 269 -8.62 -17.98 -16.86
C GLY A 269 -7.14 -18.03 -16.49
N TYR A 270 -6.42 -16.91 -16.52
CA TYR A 270 -5.02 -16.83 -16.07
C TYR A 270 -4.95 -17.04 -14.55
N GLU A 271 -4.20 -18.04 -14.08
CA GLU A 271 -4.04 -18.32 -12.64
C GLU A 271 -2.92 -17.46 -12.02
N CYS A 272 -3.24 -16.69 -10.99
CA CYS A 272 -2.25 -15.90 -10.25
C CYS A 272 -1.71 -16.71 -9.06
N ALA A 273 -0.41 -16.94 -9.03
CA ALA A 273 0.24 -17.67 -7.93
C ALA A 273 0.49 -16.82 -6.68
N ILE A 274 0.40 -15.48 -6.78
CA ILE A 274 0.66 -14.58 -5.66
C ILE A 274 -0.49 -14.62 -4.65
N ASP A 275 -0.15 -14.92 -3.40
CA ASP A 275 -1.05 -14.78 -2.26
C ASP A 275 -1.18 -13.32 -1.81
N PHE A 276 -2.39 -12.98 -1.37
CA PHE A 276 -2.73 -11.66 -0.85
C PHE A 276 -3.29 -11.78 0.57
N GLN A 277 -3.06 -10.75 1.35
CA GLN A 277 -3.67 -10.58 2.67
C GLN A 277 -4.74 -9.49 2.63
N GLY A 278 -5.78 -9.70 3.44
CA GLY A 278 -6.83 -8.74 3.66
C GLY A 278 -6.45 -7.69 4.71
N THR A 279 -7.27 -6.66 4.83
CA THR A 279 -7.12 -5.64 5.87
C THR A 279 -8.48 -5.18 6.36
N VAL A 280 -8.58 -5.05 7.67
CA VAL A 280 -9.60 -4.25 8.34
C VAL A 280 -8.89 -2.99 8.85
N CYS A 281 -9.34 -1.83 8.40
CA CYS A 281 -8.77 -0.55 8.78
C CYS A 281 -9.92 0.40 9.13
N SER A 282 -9.83 1.06 10.28
CA SER A 282 -10.81 2.08 10.66
C SER A 282 -10.14 3.42 10.87
N VAL A 283 -10.80 4.49 10.43
CA VAL A 283 -10.47 5.87 10.78
C VAL A 283 -11.33 6.27 11.96
N ILE A 284 -10.69 6.61 13.07
CA ILE A 284 -11.31 7.04 14.32
C ILE A 284 -11.05 8.55 14.44
N SER A 285 -12.11 9.35 14.41
CA SER A 285 -12.03 10.79 14.70
C SER A 285 -12.28 11.07 16.17
N MET A 286 -11.48 11.95 16.75
CA MET A 286 -11.46 12.24 18.18
C MET A 286 -11.26 13.73 18.47
N GLU A 287 -11.70 14.18 19.65
CA GLU A 287 -11.52 15.57 20.10
C GLU A 287 -10.07 15.90 20.53
N ALA A 288 -9.29 14.90 20.90
CA ALA A 288 -7.91 15.05 21.37
C ALA A 288 -7.01 13.95 20.81
N SER A 289 -5.72 14.22 20.71
CA SER A 289 -4.73 13.24 20.27
C SER A 289 -4.59 12.07 21.25
N LEU A 290 -4.43 10.84 20.75
CA LEU A 290 -4.09 9.68 21.58
C LEU A 290 -2.63 9.75 22.03
N THR A 291 -1.75 10.12 21.10
CA THR A 291 -0.30 10.19 21.27
C THR A 291 0.26 11.39 20.51
N ASP A 292 1.57 11.64 20.60
CA ASP A 292 2.30 12.61 19.77
C ASP A 292 3.05 11.93 18.59
N THR A 293 2.70 10.67 18.30
CA THR A 293 3.37 9.83 17.30
C THR A 293 2.51 9.68 16.05
N TYR A 294 3.10 9.85 14.86
CA TYR A 294 2.40 9.55 13.60
C TYR A 294 2.22 8.05 13.39
N TRP A 295 3.29 7.27 13.46
CA TRP A 295 3.26 5.83 13.24
C TRP A 295 3.68 5.06 14.50
N LEU A 296 2.71 4.45 15.17
CA LEU A 296 2.95 3.64 16.36
C LEU A 296 2.81 2.15 16.05
N ASN A 297 3.93 1.45 16.08
CA ASN A 297 3.93 0.00 15.99
C ASN A 297 3.69 -0.61 17.37
N ILE A 298 2.87 -1.66 17.43
CA ILE A 298 2.47 -2.29 18.70
C ILE A 298 3.15 -3.67 18.82
N ALA A 299 3.96 -3.86 19.86
CA ALA A 299 4.56 -5.17 20.15
C ALA A 299 3.78 -5.97 21.19
N ASP A 300 3.07 -5.26 22.07
CA ASP A 300 2.20 -5.87 23.08
C ASP A 300 0.98 -6.52 22.41
N GLU A 301 0.32 -7.44 23.13
CA GLU A 301 -0.90 -8.08 22.63
C GLU A 301 -2.00 -7.02 22.47
N ALA A 302 -2.48 -6.86 21.24
CA ALA A 302 -3.49 -5.87 20.87
C ALA A 302 -4.31 -6.38 19.67
N PRO A 303 -5.54 -5.90 19.49
CA PRO A 303 -6.36 -6.31 18.35
C PRO A 303 -5.85 -5.73 17.02
N PHE A 304 -5.04 -4.67 17.05
CA PHE A 304 -4.44 -4.00 15.89
C PHE A 304 -2.91 -4.20 15.87
N GLY A 305 -2.32 -4.24 14.68
CA GLY A 305 -0.86 -4.35 14.51
C GLY A 305 -0.13 -3.01 14.56
N ALA A 306 -0.84 -1.92 14.26
CA ALA A 306 -0.33 -0.56 14.32
C ALA A 306 -1.47 0.44 14.55
N LEU A 307 -1.11 1.59 15.11
CA LEU A 307 -1.94 2.78 15.20
C LEU A 307 -1.24 3.90 14.42
N ILE A 308 -1.93 4.52 13.47
CA ILE A 308 -1.38 5.62 12.67
C ILE A 308 -2.18 6.87 12.97
N GLU A 309 -1.66 7.73 13.85
CA GLU A 309 -2.31 8.99 14.20
C GLU A 309 -1.96 10.05 13.17
N HIS A 310 -2.72 10.05 12.08
CA HIS A 310 -2.54 10.91 10.92
C HIS A 310 -2.36 12.38 11.29
N THR A 311 -3.07 12.83 12.32
CA THR A 311 -3.03 14.24 12.72
C THR A 311 -1.77 14.68 13.47
N ASN A 312 -0.86 13.75 13.78
CA ASN A 312 0.51 14.07 14.20
C ASN A 312 1.45 14.34 13.01
N TYR A 313 1.05 13.92 11.80
CA TYR A 313 1.78 14.16 10.56
C TYR A 313 1.18 15.35 9.77
N VAL A 314 -0.14 15.39 9.64
CA VAL A 314 -0.90 16.47 8.99
C VAL A 314 -1.75 17.20 10.02
N PRO A 315 -1.59 18.51 10.26
CA PRO A 315 -2.21 19.19 11.38
C PRO A 315 -3.75 19.07 11.40
N PRO A 316 -4.37 18.94 12.59
CA PRO A 316 -5.83 18.74 12.73
C PRO A 316 -6.64 19.89 12.15
N GLU A 317 -6.08 21.09 11.99
CA GLU A 317 -6.77 22.22 11.34
C GLU A 317 -7.18 21.91 9.89
N ARG A 318 -6.51 20.95 9.22
CA ARG A 318 -6.94 20.45 7.91
C ARG A 318 -8.22 19.63 7.97
N TYR A 319 -8.55 19.05 9.12
CA TYR A 319 -9.68 18.15 9.33
C TYR A 319 -10.73 18.78 10.27
N GLY A 320 -10.87 20.11 10.24
CA GLY A 320 -11.84 20.83 11.07
C GLY A 320 -11.46 20.92 12.55
N GLY A 321 -10.22 20.58 12.91
CA GLY A 321 -9.72 20.53 14.28
C GLY A 321 -9.84 19.16 14.94
N GLU A 322 -10.35 18.15 14.23
CA GLU A 322 -10.43 16.77 14.72
C GLU A 322 -9.07 16.07 14.63
N HIS A 323 -8.82 15.15 15.56
CA HIS A 323 -7.68 14.25 15.55
C HIS A 323 -8.08 12.93 14.89
N LEU A 324 -7.30 12.46 13.91
CA LEU A 324 -7.61 11.27 13.12
C LEU A 324 -6.60 10.17 13.39
N LEU A 325 -7.11 9.00 13.79
CA LEU A 325 -6.34 7.81 14.13
C LEU A 325 -6.78 6.62 13.27
N TYR A 326 -5.85 6.01 12.55
CA TYR A 326 -6.08 4.71 11.93
C TYR A 326 -5.78 3.59 12.92
N ALA A 327 -6.73 2.67 13.09
CA ALA A 327 -6.49 1.35 13.65
C ALA A 327 -6.47 0.31 12.53
N VAL A 328 -5.44 -0.55 12.49
CA VAL A 328 -5.27 -1.49 11.37
C VAL A 328 -4.87 -2.89 11.83
N LYS A 329 -5.48 -3.90 11.22
CA LYS A 329 -5.07 -5.30 11.29
C LYS A 329 -5.02 -5.93 9.90
N TYR A 330 -3.92 -6.62 9.61
CA TYR A 330 -3.80 -7.49 8.45
C TYR A 330 -4.39 -8.86 8.76
N VAL A 331 -5.17 -9.40 7.83
CA VAL A 331 -5.89 -10.66 7.98
C VAL A 331 -5.39 -11.64 6.92
N GLN A 332 -4.90 -12.79 7.36
CA GLN A 332 -4.39 -13.84 6.45
C GLN A 332 -5.49 -14.82 6.01
N ASP A 333 -6.55 -14.93 6.81
CA ASP A 333 -7.69 -15.82 6.56
C ASP A 333 -8.98 -15.04 6.80
N LEU A 334 -9.91 -15.08 5.83
CA LEU A 334 -11.19 -14.42 5.97
C LEU A 334 -12.06 -15.04 7.08
N GLU A 335 -11.72 -16.22 7.60
CA GLU A 335 -12.34 -16.78 8.80
C GLU A 335 -11.91 -16.10 10.12
N ASP A 336 -10.96 -15.14 10.08
CA ASP A 336 -10.53 -14.37 11.26
C ASP A 336 -11.71 -13.67 11.96
N ASP A 337 -11.73 -13.76 13.29
CA ASP A 337 -12.84 -13.25 14.11
C ASP A 337 -13.13 -11.77 13.87
N LEU A 338 -12.11 -10.94 13.64
CA LEU A 338 -12.29 -9.52 13.35
C LEU A 338 -12.91 -9.30 11.96
N TRP A 339 -12.49 -10.09 10.98
CA TRP A 339 -13.00 -10.00 9.61
C TRP A 339 -14.49 -10.31 9.54
N GLN A 340 -14.96 -11.28 10.34
CA GLN A 340 -16.34 -11.74 10.39
C GLN A 340 -17.30 -10.83 11.18
N GLN A 341 -16.77 -9.88 11.98
CA GLN A 341 -17.58 -8.91 12.70
C GLN A 341 -18.24 -7.90 11.75
N ASP A 342 -19.36 -7.33 12.16
CA ASP A 342 -19.88 -6.09 11.55
C ASP A 342 -19.05 -4.88 12.01
N ASP A 343 -19.39 -3.69 11.51
CA ASP A 343 -18.60 -2.50 11.78
C ASP A 343 -18.73 -2.06 13.25
N GLU A 344 -19.91 -2.16 13.87
CA GLU A 344 -20.09 -1.92 15.30
C GLU A 344 -19.22 -2.85 16.18
N GLY A 345 -19.10 -4.13 15.81
CA GLY A 345 -18.22 -5.07 16.51
C GLY A 345 -16.74 -4.71 16.39
N VAL A 346 -16.31 -4.28 15.20
CA VAL A 346 -14.93 -3.84 14.95
C VAL A 346 -14.61 -2.56 15.72
N GLU A 347 -15.54 -1.60 15.74
CA GLU A 347 -15.44 -0.39 16.55
C GLU A 347 -15.21 -0.70 18.02
N GLU A 348 -16.03 -1.57 18.62
CA GLU A 348 -15.85 -1.96 20.03
C GLU A 348 -14.51 -2.67 20.26
N THR A 349 -14.08 -3.52 19.31
CA THR A 349 -12.78 -4.20 19.38
C THR A 349 -11.63 -3.20 19.37
N TRP A 350 -11.69 -2.15 18.54
CA TRP A 350 -10.70 -1.07 18.51
C TRP A 350 -10.69 -0.27 19.80
N LEU A 351 -11.85 0.21 20.24
CA LEU A 351 -11.94 1.06 21.42
C LEU A 351 -11.48 0.32 22.67
N SER A 352 -11.91 -0.93 22.89
CA SER A 352 -11.45 -1.74 24.01
C SER A 352 -9.94 -1.97 23.96
N GLY A 353 -9.38 -2.26 22.79
CA GLY A 353 -7.94 -2.43 22.64
C GLY A 353 -7.15 -1.16 22.91
N ILE A 354 -7.66 0.01 22.50
CA ILE A 354 -7.05 1.30 22.78
C ILE A 354 -7.11 1.59 24.29
N GLU A 355 -8.24 1.37 24.96
CA GLU A 355 -8.38 1.57 26.42
C GLU A 355 -7.43 0.70 27.24
N ASP A 356 -7.20 -0.55 26.81
CA ASP A 356 -6.29 -1.49 27.47
C ASP A 356 -4.84 -1.01 27.41
N LEU A 357 -4.43 -0.41 26.29
CA LEU A 357 -3.07 0.12 26.11
C LEU A 357 -2.91 1.55 26.64
N PHE A 358 -3.95 2.39 26.55
CA PHE A 358 -3.92 3.80 26.90
C PHE A 358 -4.98 4.11 27.96
N PRO A 359 -4.69 3.92 29.27
CA PRO A 359 -5.66 4.14 30.34
C PRO A 359 -6.19 5.58 30.49
N GLU A 360 -5.55 6.54 29.82
CA GLU A 360 -5.98 7.94 29.78
C GLU A 360 -6.93 8.23 28.61
N PHE A 361 -7.08 7.30 27.66
CA PHE A 361 -8.05 7.41 26.58
C PHE A 361 -9.47 7.37 27.12
N ASP A 362 -10.31 8.26 26.61
CA ASP A 362 -11.73 8.34 26.94
C ASP A 362 -12.56 8.18 25.67
N ARG A 363 -13.30 7.07 25.57
CA ARG A 363 -14.16 6.77 24.42
C ARG A 363 -15.25 7.83 24.17
N GLU A 364 -15.60 8.65 25.18
CA GLU A 364 -16.56 9.76 24.98
C GLU A 364 -15.99 10.87 24.09
N THR A 365 -14.68 10.89 23.85
CA THR A 365 -14.01 11.86 22.96
C THR A 365 -14.04 11.47 21.49
N VAL A 366 -14.59 10.30 21.14
CA VAL A 366 -14.70 9.82 19.76
C VAL A 366 -15.90 10.49 19.09
N ASN A 367 -15.66 11.14 17.95
CA ASN A 367 -16.69 11.83 17.16
C ASN A 367 -17.42 10.86 16.23
N TRP A 368 -16.64 10.04 15.52
CA TRP A 368 -17.13 9.07 14.53
C TRP A 368 -16.03 8.04 14.23
N ILE A 369 -16.44 6.88 13.72
CA ILE A 369 -15.55 5.84 13.22
C ILE A 369 -16.07 5.39 11.85
N GLU A 370 -15.16 5.25 10.88
CA GLU A 370 -15.46 4.70 9.56
C GLU A 370 -14.54 3.51 9.30
N THR A 371 -15.11 2.38 8.88
CA THR A 371 -14.38 1.12 8.71
C THR A 371 -14.33 0.69 7.24
N ALA A 372 -13.12 0.43 6.74
CA ALA A 372 -12.85 -0.15 5.44
C ALA A 372 -12.38 -1.60 5.59
N ARG A 373 -12.93 -2.48 4.75
CA ARG A 373 -12.49 -3.87 4.63
C ARG A 373 -12.18 -4.18 3.18
N ASN A 374 -11.03 -4.81 2.94
CA ASN A 374 -10.72 -5.33 1.62
C ASN A 374 -9.99 -6.68 1.74
N PRO A 375 -10.46 -7.74 1.05
CA PRO A 375 -9.91 -9.09 1.23
C PRO A 375 -8.50 -9.23 0.64
N LYS A 376 -8.06 -8.25 -0.17
CA LYS A 376 -6.74 -8.24 -0.79
C LYS A 376 -6.23 -6.80 -0.83
N THR A 377 -5.39 -6.41 0.12
CA THR A 377 -4.78 -5.07 0.14
C THR A 377 -3.28 -5.09 -0.08
N ALA A 378 -2.62 -6.23 0.16
CA ALA A 378 -1.18 -6.36 0.01
C ALA A 378 -0.82 -7.79 -0.42
N PRO A 379 0.20 -7.96 -1.27
CA PRO A 379 0.81 -9.26 -1.49
C PRO A 379 1.50 -9.76 -0.22
N VAL A 380 1.60 -11.08 -0.10
CA VAL A 380 2.58 -11.72 0.78
C VAL A 380 3.88 -11.88 -0.02
N TYR A 381 4.88 -11.06 0.27
CA TYR A 381 6.18 -11.08 -0.42
C TYR A 381 7.03 -12.27 0.04
N GLU A 382 6.62 -13.46 -0.37
CA GLU A 382 7.30 -14.71 -0.07
C GLU A 382 8.57 -14.91 -0.91
N ARG A 383 9.30 -16.00 -0.64
CA ARG A 383 10.50 -16.36 -1.39
C ARG A 383 10.12 -16.84 -2.79
N GLY A 384 10.91 -16.44 -3.79
CA GLY A 384 10.60 -16.71 -5.20
C GLY A 384 9.46 -15.84 -5.76
N TYR A 385 9.17 -14.69 -5.15
CA TYR A 385 8.06 -13.82 -5.55
C TYR A 385 8.14 -13.37 -7.01
N LEU A 386 9.34 -13.09 -7.54
CA LEU A 386 9.50 -12.59 -8.91
C LEU A 386 9.10 -13.62 -9.95
N ASP A 387 9.24 -14.92 -9.66
CA ASP A 387 8.76 -16.00 -10.53
C ASP A 387 7.23 -16.06 -10.61
N MET A 388 6.52 -15.46 -9.65
CA MET A 388 5.05 -15.45 -9.57
C MET A 388 4.42 -14.16 -10.10
N VAL A 389 5.23 -13.14 -10.37
CA VAL A 389 4.76 -11.85 -10.88
C VAL A 389 4.01 -12.05 -12.19
N VAL A 390 2.83 -11.44 -12.28
CA VAL A 390 2.00 -11.47 -13.48
C VAL A 390 2.63 -10.54 -14.53
N PRO A 391 2.93 -11.03 -15.75
CA PRO A 391 3.46 -10.19 -16.83
C PRO A 391 2.47 -9.08 -17.23
N TYR A 392 3.00 -7.95 -17.70
CA TYR A 392 2.17 -6.84 -18.19
C TYR A 392 1.42 -7.20 -19.47
N ASP A 393 2.03 -7.99 -20.37
CA ASP A 393 1.45 -8.48 -21.62
C ASP A 393 1.17 -9.98 -21.46
N LEU A 394 -0.11 -10.36 -21.57
CA LEU A 394 -0.59 -11.74 -21.43
C LEU A 394 -0.90 -12.37 -22.80
N GLY A 395 -0.28 -11.86 -23.87
CA GLY A 395 -0.46 -12.34 -25.23
C GLY A 395 -0.13 -13.83 -25.42
N GLU A 396 0.93 -14.31 -24.76
CA GLU A 396 1.35 -15.72 -24.83
C GLU A 396 0.51 -16.64 -23.94
N ASP A 397 0.08 -16.14 -22.78
CA ASP A 397 -0.61 -16.94 -21.75
C ASP A 397 -2.13 -16.98 -21.94
N VAL A 398 -2.72 -15.91 -22.51
CA VAL A 398 -4.17 -15.75 -22.67
C VAL A 398 -4.53 -15.50 -24.13
N ALA A 399 -4.25 -14.30 -24.65
CA ALA A 399 -4.60 -13.86 -25.99
C ALA A 399 -3.96 -12.50 -26.30
N ALA A 400 -3.67 -12.25 -27.59
CA ALA A 400 -3.17 -10.97 -28.04
C ALA A 400 -4.14 -9.84 -27.67
N GLY A 401 -3.62 -8.76 -27.08
CA GLY A 401 -4.42 -7.62 -26.64
C GLY A 401 -4.91 -7.69 -25.20
N VAL A 402 -4.49 -8.68 -24.39
CA VAL A 402 -4.76 -8.73 -22.94
C VAL A 402 -3.54 -8.23 -22.17
N TYR A 403 -3.75 -7.23 -21.32
CA TYR A 403 -2.70 -6.64 -20.48
C TYR A 403 -3.12 -6.57 -19.02
N TYR A 404 -2.16 -6.63 -18.09
CA TYR A 404 -2.41 -6.60 -16.65
C TYR A 404 -1.60 -5.50 -15.94
N ALA A 405 -2.29 -4.59 -15.25
CA ALA A 405 -1.68 -3.48 -14.50
C ALA A 405 -1.98 -3.54 -12.99
N GLY A 406 -2.49 -4.68 -12.48
CA GLY A 406 -2.90 -4.80 -11.08
C GLY A 406 -1.74 -5.05 -10.10
N MET A 407 -2.11 -5.30 -8.85
CA MET A 407 -1.15 -5.37 -7.73
C MET A 407 -0.15 -6.53 -7.81
N ALA A 408 -0.42 -7.56 -8.63
CA ALA A 408 0.47 -8.70 -8.82
C ALA A 408 1.57 -8.46 -9.89
N SER A 409 1.71 -7.22 -10.38
CA SER A 409 2.70 -6.85 -11.40
C SER A 409 4.05 -6.44 -10.81
N GLN A 410 5.10 -6.44 -11.65
CA GLN A 410 6.49 -6.19 -11.24
C GLN A 410 6.69 -4.86 -10.50
N ALA A 411 5.98 -3.81 -10.88
CA ALA A 411 6.11 -2.47 -10.30
C ALA A 411 5.66 -2.39 -8.82
N GLN A 412 5.00 -3.44 -8.31
CA GLN A 412 4.55 -3.54 -6.93
C GLN A 412 5.50 -4.39 -6.08
N TYR A 413 6.63 -4.82 -6.64
CA TYR A 413 7.71 -5.49 -5.92
C TYR A 413 8.84 -4.52 -5.58
N PRO A 414 9.49 -4.65 -4.41
CA PRO A 414 9.19 -5.57 -3.30
C PRO A 414 8.21 -4.99 -2.28
N GLU A 415 7.61 -3.85 -2.58
CA GLU A 415 6.54 -3.26 -1.79
C GLU A 415 5.53 -2.55 -2.69
N ARG A 416 4.27 -2.61 -2.27
CA ARG A 416 3.17 -2.00 -3.01
C ARG A 416 3.17 -0.49 -2.80
N SER A 417 2.85 0.27 -3.84
CA SER A 417 2.66 1.71 -3.70
C SER A 417 1.76 2.30 -4.80
N LEU A 418 1.35 3.55 -4.59
CA LEU A 418 0.63 4.33 -5.60
C LEU A 418 1.54 4.61 -6.82
N ASN A 419 2.83 4.84 -6.59
CA ASN A 419 3.83 4.95 -7.66
C ASN A 419 3.88 3.68 -8.51
N GLY A 420 3.96 2.50 -7.87
CA GLY A 420 3.94 1.23 -8.58
C GLY A 420 2.67 1.03 -9.42
N ALA A 421 1.53 1.56 -8.97
CA ALA A 421 0.26 1.47 -9.71
C ALA A 421 0.28 2.33 -10.98
N ILE A 422 0.84 3.54 -10.89
CA ILE A 422 1.05 4.42 -12.04
C ILE A 422 1.98 3.75 -13.06
N VAL A 423 3.15 3.29 -12.61
CA VAL A 423 4.15 2.62 -13.47
C VAL A 423 3.54 1.40 -14.17
N ALA A 424 2.75 0.59 -13.47
CA ALA A 424 2.08 -0.55 -14.06
C ALA A 424 1.08 -0.15 -15.17
N GLY A 425 0.28 0.89 -14.92
CA GLY A 425 -0.67 1.43 -15.89
C GLY A 425 0.01 1.99 -17.14
N GLU A 426 1.04 2.82 -16.96
CA GLU A 426 1.83 3.37 -18.05
C GLU A 426 2.53 2.30 -18.87
N ARG A 427 3.09 1.28 -18.20
CA ARG A 427 3.79 0.19 -18.90
C ARG A 427 2.85 -0.60 -19.81
N CYS A 428 1.62 -0.88 -19.37
CA CYS A 428 0.61 -1.51 -20.23
C CYS A 428 0.23 -0.62 -21.42
N ALA A 429 0.07 0.69 -21.20
CA ALA A 429 -0.22 1.64 -22.28
C ALA A 429 0.89 1.67 -23.34
N ASP A 430 2.15 1.76 -22.91
CA ASP A 430 3.32 1.76 -23.79
C ASP A 430 3.43 0.44 -24.59
N LEU A 431 3.20 -0.71 -23.96
CA LEU A 431 3.19 -2.01 -24.66
C LEU A 431 2.08 -2.11 -25.72
N ILE A 432 0.87 -1.62 -25.40
CA ILE A 432 -0.21 -1.53 -26.39
C ILE A 432 0.21 -0.67 -27.58
N GLN A 433 0.90 0.44 -27.34
CA GLN A 433 1.39 1.32 -28.40
C GLN A 433 2.48 0.68 -29.25
N GLU A 434 3.37 -0.13 -28.67
CA GLU A 434 4.44 -0.86 -29.37
C GLU A 434 3.90 -2.02 -30.22
N SER A 435 2.78 -2.63 -29.81
CA SER A 435 2.16 -3.79 -30.47
C SER A 435 1.39 -3.47 -31.76
N GLN A 436 1.20 -2.19 -32.09
CA GLN A 436 0.40 -1.70 -33.23
C GLN A 436 1.22 -0.93 -34.25
#